data_AF-A0A2A7H869-F1
#
_entry.id   AF-A0A2A7H869-F1
#
_cell.length_a   1.000
_cell.length_b   1.000
_cell.length_c   1.000
_cell.angle_alpha   90.00
_cell.angle_beta   90.00
_cell.angle_gamma   90.00
#
_symmetry.space_group_name_H-M   'P 1'
#
loop_
_entity.id
_entity.type
_entity.pdbx_description
1 polymer ?
#
loop_
_entity_poly.entity_id
_entity_poly.type
_entity_poly.pdbx_seq_one_letter_code
_entity_poly.pdbx_strand_id
1 'polypeptide(L)' 'MKRFHMSKYHWEKASEGERCKVCGTSKKVEILYYGETKTDSILCMNCMEETAKTMEMKN' A
#
# COMPACT_ATOMS: atom_id res chain seq x y z
N MET A 1 -9.82 -18.37 -21.39
CA MET A 1 -8.68 -17.62 -20.80
C MET A 1 -9.12 -17.08 -19.45
N LYS A 2 -8.59 -17.63 -18.35
CA LYS A 2 -8.93 -17.22 -16.98
C LYS A 2 -8.45 -15.78 -16.78
N ARG A 3 -9.37 -14.80 -16.79
CA ARG A 3 -9.07 -13.44 -16.35
C ARG A 3 -8.82 -13.52 -14.86
N PHE A 4 -7.55 -13.50 -14.47
CA PHE A 4 -7.14 -13.32 -13.08
C PHE A 4 -7.82 -12.05 -12.57
N HIS A 5 -8.74 -12.20 -11.62
CA HIS A 5 -9.08 -11.13 -10.70
C HIS A 5 -7.84 -10.89 -9.83
N MET A 6 -6.82 -10.24 -10.38
CA MET A 6 -5.81 -9.60 -9.56
C MET A 6 -6.56 -8.55 -8.77
N SER A 7 -6.62 -8.74 -7.45
CA SER A 7 -6.98 -7.68 -6.51
C SER A 7 -6.32 -6.40 -7.02
N LYS A 8 -7.13 -5.36 -7.29
CA LYS A 8 -6.64 -4.12 -7.92
C LYS A 8 -5.50 -3.48 -7.12
N TYR A 9 -5.29 -3.90 -5.87
CA TYR A 9 -4.29 -3.42 -4.95
C TYR A 9 -3.57 -4.60 -4.27
N HIS A 10 -2.25 -4.48 -4.13
CA HIS A 10 -1.44 -5.35 -3.27
C HIS A 10 -0.37 -4.54 -2.54
N TRP A 11 0.12 -5.07 -1.42
CA TRP A 11 1.15 -4.44 -0.60
C TRP A 11 2.43 -5.26 -0.67
N GLU A 12 3.56 -4.59 -0.76
CA GLU A 12 4.89 -5.21 -0.74
C GLU A 12 5.76 -4.56 0.32
N LYS A 13 6.64 -5.33 0.97
CA LYS A 13 7.58 -4.77 1.94
C LYS A 13 8.45 -3.70 1.28
N ALA A 14 8.52 -2.53 1.91
CA ALA A 14 9.41 -1.47 1.45
C ALA A 14 10.87 -1.83 1.75
N SER A 15 11.78 -1.24 0.98
CA SER A 15 13.23 -1.40 1.19
C SER A 15 13.69 -0.84 2.54
N GLU A 16 14.81 -1.36 3.04
CA GLU A 16 15.38 -0.91 4.31
C GLU A 16 15.80 0.57 4.22
N GLY A 17 15.33 1.38 5.16
CA GLY A 17 15.57 2.84 5.17
C GLY A 17 14.39 3.69 4.67
N GLU A 18 13.38 3.07 4.07
CA GLU A 18 12.15 3.75 3.68
C GLU A 18 11.34 4.23 4.89
N ARG A 19 10.62 5.35 4.71
CA ARG A 19 9.80 5.97 5.75
C ARG A 19 8.38 6.15 5.25
N CYS A 20 7.44 6.02 6.18
CA CYS A 20 6.04 6.30 5.93
C CYS A 20 5.88 7.75 5.48
N LYS A 21 5.30 7.99 4.30
CA LYS A 21 5.08 9.35 3.80
C LYS A 21 4.05 10.13 4.61
N VAL A 22 3.19 9.45 5.38
CA VAL A 22 2.14 10.08 6.19
C VAL A 22 2.66 10.51 7.55
N CYS A 23 3.30 9.60 8.30
CA CYS A 23 3.72 9.86 9.68
C CYS A 23 5.24 9.88 9.90
N GLY A 24 6.05 9.65 8.85
CA GLY A 24 7.51 9.70 8.91
C GLY A 24 8.18 8.50 9.60
N THR A 25 7.42 7.53 10.12
CA THR A 25 8.01 6.35 10.79
C THR A 25 8.73 5.45 9.80
N SER A 26 9.88 4.90 10.21
CA SER A 26 10.60 3.85 9.46
C SER A 26 10.25 2.43 9.93
N LYS A 27 9.39 2.30 10.95
CA LYS A 27 9.01 0.98 11.48
C LYS A 27 8.01 0.29 10.56
N LYS A 28 8.44 -0.82 9.94
CA LYS A 28 7.60 -1.76 9.16
C LYS A 28 6.67 -1.03 8.19
N VAL A 29 7.27 -0.46 7.16
CA VAL A 29 6.59 0.22 6.06
C VAL A 29 6.45 -0.72 4.85
N GLU A 30 5.34 -0.56 4.13
CA GLU A 30 5.03 -1.30 2.91
C GLU A 30 4.61 -0.32 1.81
N ILE A 31 4.74 -0.77 0.56
CA ILE A 31 4.48 -0.02 -0.65
C ILE A 31 3.16 -0.54 -1.22
N LEU A 32 2.23 0.37 -1.51
CA LEU A 32 1.02 0.04 -2.22
C LEU A 32 1.30 -0.08 -3.72
N TYR A 33 0.79 -1.12 -4.35
CA TYR A 33 0.74 -1.30 -5.79
C TYR A 33 -0.71 -1.31 -6.26
N TYR A 34 -0.98 -0.66 -7.39
CA TYR A 34 -2.26 -0.72 -8.08
C TYR A 34 -2.10 -1.50 -9.39
N GLY A 35 -2.61 -2.73 -9.45
CA GLY A 35 -2.27 -3.68 -10.51
C GLY A 35 -0.77 -3.97 -10.52
N GLU A 36 -0.08 -3.65 -11.61
CA GLU A 36 1.38 -3.75 -11.75
C GLU A 36 2.09 -2.39 -11.53
N THR A 37 1.34 -1.32 -11.26
CA THR A 37 1.90 0.02 -11.07
C THR A 37 2.27 0.24 -9.61
N LYS A 38 3.56 0.46 -9.34
CA LYS A 38 4.04 0.91 -8.04
C LYS A 38 3.47 2.29 -7.74
N THR A 39 2.73 2.42 -6.65
CA THR A 39 2.29 3.74 -6.21
C THR A 39 3.36 4.36 -5.32
N ASP A 40 3.39 5.69 -5.28
CA ASP A 40 4.29 6.46 -4.41
C ASP A 40 3.91 6.40 -2.92
N SER A 41 2.94 5.55 -2.56
CA SER A 41 2.40 5.42 -1.22
C SER A 41 3.20 4.39 -0.43
N ILE A 42 4.23 4.88 0.27
CA ILE A 42 4.99 4.12 1.27
C ILE A 42 4.36 4.42 2.63
N LEU A 43 3.74 3.42 3.24
CA LEU A 43 2.93 3.58 4.44
C LEU A 43 3.32 2.55 5.50
N CYS A 44 3.30 2.97 6.77
CA CYS A 44 3.40 2.03 7.87
C CYS A 44 2.07 1.33 8.13
N MET A 45 2.09 0.22 8.87
CA MET A 45 0.88 -0.57 9.18
C MET A 45 -0.32 0.27 9.63
N ASN A 46 -0.12 1.26 10.48
CA ASN A 46 -1.20 2.12 10.95
C ASN A 46 -1.82 2.94 9.80
N CYS A 47 -0.97 3.63 9.02
CA CYS A 47 -1.44 4.46 7.91
C CYS A 47 -2.00 3.63 6.74
N MET A 48 -1.55 2.39 6.58
CA MET A 48 -2.12 1.44 5.64
C MET A 48 -3.57 1.10 6.00
N GLU A 49 -3.86 0.80 7.26
CA GLU A 49 -5.22 0.48 7.71
C GLU A 49 -6.18 1.64 7.46
N GLU A 50 -5.76 2.87 7.74
CA GLU A 50 -6.56 4.08 7.47
C GLU A 50 -6.79 4.29 5.96
N THR A 51 -5.74 4.06 5.16
CA THR A 51 -5.82 4.18 3.70
C THR A 51 -6.74 3.12 3.10
N ALA A 52 -6.65 1.87 3.57
CA ALA A 52 -7.52 0.78 3.15
C ALA A 52 -8.99 1.10 3.46
N LYS A 53 -9.31 1.55 4.67
CA LYS A 53 -10.67 2.00 5.05
C LYS A 53 -11.19 3.10 4.14
N THR A 54 -10.34 4.08 3.81
CA THR A 54 -10.70 5.20 2.92
C THR A 54 -10.96 4.73 1.48
N MET A 55 -10.23 3.72 1.01
CA MET A 55 -10.41 3.13 -0.31
C MET A 55 -11.67 2.25 -0.38
N GLU A 56 -11.98 1.50 0.67
CA GLU A 56 -13.18 0.66 0.73
C GLU A 56 -14.48 1.46 0.82
N MET A 57 -14.47 2.61 1.51
CA MET A 57 -15.65 3.49 1.60
C MET A 57 -16.01 4.23 0.31
N LYS A 58 -15.13 4.22 -0.71
CA LYS A 58 -15.37 4.89 -2.00
C LYS A 58 -15.92 3.98 -3.10
N ASN A 59 -16.17 2.69 -2.79
CA ASN A 59 -16.75 1.71 -3.72
C ASN A 59 -18.24 1.49 -3.47
#